data_AF-A0A7S2WXA4-F1
#
_entry.id   AF-A0A7S2WXA4-F1
#
_cell.length_a   1.000
_cell.length_b   1.000
_cell.length_c   1.000
_cell.angle_alpha   90.00
_cell.angle_beta   90.00
_cell.angle_gamma   90.00
#
_symmetry.space_group_name_H-M   'P 1'
#
loop_
_entity.id
_entity.type
_entity.pdbx_description
1 polymer ?
#
loop_
_entity_poly.entity_id
_entity_poly.type
_entity_poly.pdbx_seq_one_letter_code
_entity_poly.pdbx_strand_id
1 'polypeptide(L)'
;RASRTVVVGNDCQVGEGTTIGDNTKIFASFIGKNCKIGRNVELHCCHLLDGVVVADGVKIHSSMLSDNVCVEDSAVVSEGCLVGSNVVIGKDHVVPAFSRISVIRQSHEDSDSDEELETPVNVDGGEGEGEMAWDAALVGKDGKGFAWNAKSSETRREWRRYSISPAYAQMEAINSVALDAKGDLDSGDEVSNDSDDSDEDLELDPEEVFHSEVRETFLRCVKERFDQTNALIELNALKIAENRTFADCARFIFTTIVGLCFPVAKTVSKEYKDLYASEIVGVGDKASRAKFLQHLKNLVNEWGNLLQRFLKNEDDQVELLLTFEEYCSDDGVFHAENGSMCTDAFCQVLQLLYDSDVISEEALLSWAEEKESAEESDKVFLHKAKPFLSWLAEADSESEEYSDEESDEESDDE
;
A
#
# COMPACT_ATOMS: atom_id res chain seq x y z
N ARG A 1 15.82 27.08 -6.72
CA ARG A 1 15.61 28.17 -7.71
C ARG A 1 14.88 27.59 -8.91
N ALA A 2 13.65 28.03 -9.17
CA ALA A 2 12.86 27.58 -10.32
C ALA A 2 12.82 28.68 -11.40
N SER A 3 12.80 28.28 -12.67
CA SER A 3 12.57 29.21 -13.78
C SER A 3 11.09 29.60 -13.92
N ARG A 4 10.81 30.70 -14.64
CA ARG A 4 9.46 31.27 -14.83
C ARG A 4 8.49 30.37 -15.61
N THR A 5 9.02 29.41 -16.36
CA THR A 5 8.25 28.51 -17.24
C THR A 5 8.06 27.11 -16.65
N VAL A 6 8.46 26.89 -15.40
CA VAL A 6 8.30 25.60 -14.72
C VAL A 6 6.83 25.41 -14.34
N VAL A 7 6.30 24.23 -14.63
CA VAL A 7 4.97 23.81 -14.16
C VAL A 7 5.16 22.80 -13.04
N VAL A 8 4.80 23.20 -11.83
CA VAL A 8 4.72 22.29 -10.68
C VAL A 8 3.24 22.08 -10.38
N GLY A 9 2.78 20.84 -10.57
CA GLY A 9 1.41 20.42 -10.31
C GLY A 9 1.13 20.18 -8.83
N ASN A 10 -0.03 19.59 -8.56
CA ASN A 10 -0.42 19.20 -7.21
C ASN A 10 0.50 18.09 -6.66
N ASP A 11 0.58 18.03 -5.34
CA ASP A 11 1.28 16.98 -4.59
C ASP A 11 2.79 16.87 -4.92
N CYS A 12 3.42 18.02 -5.13
CA CYS A 12 4.85 18.12 -5.37
C CYS A 12 5.60 18.73 -4.17
N GLN A 13 6.75 18.15 -3.84
CA GLN A 13 7.67 18.69 -2.85
C GLN A 13 9.06 18.90 -3.47
N VAL A 14 9.69 20.04 -3.18
CA VAL A 14 11.03 20.36 -3.70
C VAL A 14 11.93 20.81 -2.55
N GLY A 15 13.04 20.10 -2.37
CA GLY A 15 14.03 20.34 -1.34
C GLY A 15 14.87 21.61 -1.56
N GLU A 16 15.49 22.07 -0.48
CA GLU A 16 16.39 23.23 -0.48
C GLU A 16 17.59 23.01 -1.41
N GLY A 17 18.08 24.08 -2.04
CA GLY A 17 19.26 24.02 -2.91
C GLY A 17 18.99 23.48 -4.32
N THR A 18 17.80 22.93 -4.57
CA THR A 18 17.43 22.36 -5.88
C THR A 18 17.21 23.43 -6.96
N THR A 19 17.70 23.19 -8.17
CA THR A 19 17.52 24.06 -9.34
C THR A 19 16.71 23.37 -10.43
N ILE A 20 15.75 24.07 -11.03
CA ILE A 20 14.86 23.52 -12.07
C ILE A 20 14.91 24.42 -13.32
N GLY A 21 15.23 23.82 -14.46
CA GLY A 21 15.35 24.46 -15.76
C GLY A 21 14.01 24.79 -16.44
N ASP A 22 14.10 25.50 -17.57
CA ASP A 22 12.96 26.01 -18.32
C ASP A 22 12.09 24.87 -18.91
N ASN A 23 10.79 25.14 -19.07
CA ASN A 23 9.78 24.22 -19.63
C ASN A 23 9.70 22.83 -18.98
N THR A 24 10.16 22.69 -17.74
CA THR A 24 10.08 21.43 -16.99
C THR A 24 8.72 21.31 -16.31
N LYS A 25 8.16 20.10 -16.33
CA LYS A 25 6.88 19.76 -15.71
C LYS A 25 7.06 18.71 -14.62
N ILE A 26 6.46 18.93 -13.48
CA ILE A 26 6.58 18.07 -12.30
C ILE A 26 5.19 17.86 -11.73
N PHE A 27 4.77 16.60 -11.55
CA PHE A 27 3.45 16.24 -11.01
C PHE A 27 3.56 15.09 -10.01
N ALA A 28 2.87 15.20 -8.87
CA ALA A 28 2.80 14.16 -7.83
C ALA A 28 4.17 13.57 -7.46
N SER A 29 5.19 14.42 -7.31
CA SER A 29 6.60 13.99 -7.23
C SER A 29 7.35 14.65 -6.07
N PHE A 30 8.22 13.88 -5.44
CA PHE A 30 9.13 14.36 -4.41
C PHE A 30 10.52 14.59 -5.00
N ILE A 31 11.10 15.77 -4.76
CA ILE A 31 12.45 16.11 -5.17
C ILE A 31 13.24 16.53 -3.93
N GLY A 32 14.33 15.84 -3.67
CA GLY A 32 15.24 16.06 -2.55
C GLY A 32 16.01 17.37 -2.64
N LYS A 33 16.99 17.52 -1.75
CA LYS A 33 17.85 18.69 -1.62
C LYS A 33 18.98 18.65 -2.63
N ASN A 34 19.43 19.83 -3.05
CA ASN A 34 20.60 20.01 -3.93
C ASN A 34 20.51 19.29 -5.29
N CYS A 35 19.31 19.01 -5.77
CA CYS A 35 19.11 18.39 -7.08
C CYS A 35 19.27 19.41 -8.21
N LYS A 36 19.66 18.93 -9.39
CA LYS A 36 19.78 19.76 -10.60
C LYS A 36 18.92 19.17 -11.70
N ILE A 37 17.78 19.80 -11.94
CA ILE A 37 16.84 19.40 -12.98
C ILE A 37 17.01 20.33 -14.19
N GLY A 38 17.27 19.72 -15.35
CA GLY A 38 17.47 20.38 -16.64
C GLY A 38 16.21 21.01 -17.21
N ARG A 39 16.25 21.29 -18.52
CA ARG A 39 15.19 21.91 -19.31
C ARG A 39 14.36 20.86 -20.02
N ASN A 40 13.08 21.17 -20.26
CA ASN A 40 12.14 20.29 -20.95
C ASN A 40 12.04 18.89 -20.33
N VAL A 41 12.18 18.80 -19.01
CA VAL A 41 12.08 17.54 -18.27
C VAL A 41 10.63 17.26 -17.90
N GLU A 42 10.22 15.98 -17.92
CA GLU A 42 8.90 15.53 -17.47
C GLU A 42 9.07 14.55 -16.29
N LEU A 43 8.63 14.97 -15.11
CA LEU A 43 8.65 14.20 -13.87
C LEU A 43 7.22 13.90 -13.42
N HIS A 44 6.86 12.63 -13.32
CA HIS A 44 5.53 12.17 -12.94
C HIS A 44 5.62 11.03 -11.92
N CYS A 45 4.98 11.19 -10.76
CA CYS A 45 4.90 10.15 -9.72
C CYS A 45 6.27 9.64 -9.23
N CYS A 46 7.32 10.46 -9.26
CA CYS A 46 8.68 10.01 -8.98
C CYS A 46 9.25 10.55 -7.65
N HIS A 47 10.18 9.81 -7.07
CA HIS A 47 10.91 10.17 -5.85
C HIS A 47 12.39 10.33 -6.16
N LEU A 48 12.85 11.57 -6.27
CA LEU A 48 14.27 11.90 -6.43
C LEU A 48 14.81 12.27 -5.06
N LEU A 49 15.80 11.55 -4.55
CA LEU A 49 16.46 11.88 -3.28
C LEU A 49 17.51 12.98 -3.47
N ASP A 50 18.49 13.08 -2.58
CA ASP A 50 19.36 14.24 -2.51
C ASP A 50 20.47 14.20 -3.59
N GLY A 51 20.80 15.35 -4.15
CA GLY A 51 21.92 15.49 -5.10
C GLY A 51 21.69 14.87 -6.48
N VAL A 52 20.47 14.46 -6.82
CA VAL A 52 20.14 13.89 -8.13
C VAL A 52 20.32 14.93 -9.25
N VAL A 53 20.96 14.53 -10.34
CA VAL A 53 21.18 15.35 -11.53
C VAL A 53 20.41 14.78 -12.71
N VAL A 54 19.50 15.57 -13.26
CA VAL A 54 18.67 15.22 -14.42
C VAL A 54 18.98 16.22 -15.54
N ALA A 55 19.49 15.73 -16.66
CA ALA A 55 19.85 16.54 -17.83
C ALA A 55 18.63 16.98 -18.66
N ASP A 56 18.86 17.60 -19.82
CA ASP A 56 17.79 18.19 -20.61
C ASP A 56 16.99 17.10 -21.36
N GLY A 57 15.67 17.30 -21.47
CA GLY A 57 14.78 16.41 -22.24
C GLY A 57 14.49 15.05 -21.62
N VAL A 58 14.89 14.83 -20.36
CA VAL A 58 14.69 13.57 -19.66
C VAL A 58 13.22 13.36 -19.26
N LYS A 59 12.78 12.10 -19.27
CA LYS A 59 11.47 11.69 -18.78
C LYS A 59 11.58 10.63 -17.70
N ILE A 60 10.91 10.84 -16.58
CA ILE A 60 10.90 9.91 -15.44
C ILE A 60 9.45 9.69 -15.01
N HIS A 61 9.02 8.44 -15.02
CA HIS A 61 7.69 8.04 -14.58
C HIS A 61 7.78 7.07 -13.40
N SER A 62 6.96 7.26 -12.37
CA SER A 62 6.64 6.29 -11.32
C SER A 62 7.86 5.52 -10.77
N SER A 63 8.98 6.20 -10.52
CA SER A 63 10.26 5.58 -10.16
C SER A 63 11.00 6.33 -9.05
N MET A 64 11.91 5.62 -8.39
CA MET A 64 12.72 6.15 -7.29
C MET A 64 14.19 6.21 -7.68
N LEU A 65 14.79 7.39 -7.53
CA LEU A 65 16.21 7.65 -7.78
C LEU A 65 16.86 8.06 -6.45
N SER A 66 17.78 7.24 -5.98
CA SER A 66 18.54 7.49 -4.75
C SER A 66 19.61 8.57 -4.92
N ASP A 67 20.38 8.82 -3.86
CA ASP A 67 21.29 9.97 -3.79
C ASP A 67 22.34 9.97 -4.90
N ASN A 68 22.62 11.16 -5.45
CA ASN A 68 23.67 11.41 -6.45
C ASN A 68 23.51 10.62 -7.77
N VAL A 69 22.31 10.13 -8.09
CA VAL A 69 22.04 9.55 -9.41
C VAL A 69 22.15 10.62 -10.49
N CYS A 70 22.74 10.26 -11.63
CA CYS A 70 22.85 11.13 -12.80
C CYS A 70 22.06 10.53 -13.98
N VAL A 71 21.18 11.31 -14.59
CA VAL A 71 20.42 10.92 -15.78
C VAL A 71 20.78 11.86 -16.92
N GLU A 72 21.42 11.33 -17.95
CA GLU A 72 21.96 12.09 -19.09
C GLU A 72 20.87 12.49 -20.11
N ASP A 73 21.22 13.36 -21.05
CA ASP A 73 20.24 14.02 -21.93
C ASP A 73 19.31 13.04 -22.64
N SER A 74 18.02 13.40 -22.72
CA SER A 74 16.99 12.66 -23.48
C SER A 74 16.81 11.19 -23.07
N ALA A 75 17.36 10.77 -21.92
CA ALA A 75 17.10 9.46 -21.35
C ALA A 75 15.66 9.34 -20.83
N VAL A 76 15.16 8.11 -20.77
CA VAL A 76 13.83 7.77 -20.23
C VAL A 76 13.99 6.73 -19.14
N VAL A 77 13.52 7.06 -17.93
CA VAL A 77 13.40 6.11 -16.83
C VAL A 77 11.94 5.70 -16.74
N SER A 78 11.67 4.45 -17.13
CA SER A 78 10.32 3.89 -17.15
C SER A 78 9.78 3.66 -15.74
N GLU A 79 8.50 3.33 -15.65
CA GLU A 79 7.82 3.08 -14.38
C GLU A 79 8.44 1.96 -13.55
N GLY A 80 8.29 2.07 -12.23
CA GLY A 80 8.70 1.08 -11.26
C GLY A 80 10.22 0.90 -11.11
N CYS A 81 11.04 1.73 -11.77
CA CYS A 81 12.48 1.63 -11.65
C CYS A 81 12.98 2.04 -10.25
N LEU A 82 13.91 1.26 -9.71
CA LEU A 82 14.65 1.56 -8.48
C LEU A 82 16.12 1.76 -8.82
N VAL A 83 16.57 3.00 -8.74
CA VAL A 83 17.92 3.39 -9.15
C VAL A 83 18.74 3.73 -7.91
N GLY A 84 19.69 2.87 -7.57
CA GLY A 84 20.56 3.00 -6.40
C GLY A 84 21.53 4.18 -6.51
N SER A 85 22.09 4.58 -5.37
CA SER A 85 22.94 5.78 -5.29
C SER A 85 24.15 5.70 -6.21
N ASN A 86 24.53 6.85 -6.77
CA ASN A 86 25.66 7.02 -7.70
C ASN A 86 25.55 6.29 -9.06
N VAL A 87 24.38 5.73 -9.40
CA VAL A 87 24.13 5.18 -10.74
C VAL A 87 24.10 6.31 -11.78
N VAL A 88 24.60 6.01 -12.98
CA VAL A 88 24.51 6.91 -14.14
C VAL A 88 23.67 6.24 -15.22
N ILE A 89 22.62 6.90 -15.69
CA ILE A 89 21.84 6.49 -16.85
C ILE A 89 22.33 7.30 -18.06
N GLY A 90 22.80 6.57 -19.07
CA GLY A 90 23.42 7.10 -20.27
C GLY A 90 22.43 7.85 -21.18
N LYS A 91 23.00 8.63 -22.08
CA LYS A 91 22.28 9.50 -23.00
C LYS A 91 21.40 8.70 -23.97
N ASP A 92 20.23 9.25 -24.30
CA ASP A 92 19.27 8.66 -25.27
C ASP A 92 18.85 7.22 -24.93
N HIS A 93 19.05 6.79 -23.68
CA HIS A 93 18.78 5.43 -23.23
C HIS A 93 17.41 5.32 -22.57
N VAL A 94 16.73 4.20 -22.81
CA VAL A 94 15.46 3.88 -22.16
C VAL A 94 15.73 2.76 -21.17
N VAL A 95 15.61 3.06 -19.87
CA VAL A 95 15.66 2.05 -18.82
C VAL A 95 14.35 1.26 -18.86
N PRO A 96 14.37 -0.08 -18.96
CA PRO A 96 13.16 -0.90 -18.94
C PRO A 96 12.38 -0.72 -17.65
N ALA A 97 11.06 -0.85 -17.71
CA ALA A 97 10.20 -0.76 -16.52
C ALA A 97 10.62 -1.78 -15.45
N PHE A 98 10.42 -1.42 -14.18
CA PHE A 98 10.72 -2.25 -13.01
C PHE A 98 12.20 -2.65 -12.83
N SER A 99 13.11 -2.01 -13.56
CA SER A 99 14.55 -2.25 -13.44
C SER A 99 15.08 -1.85 -12.06
N ARG A 100 15.88 -2.72 -11.45
CA ARG A 100 16.63 -2.43 -10.21
C ARG A 100 18.10 -2.31 -10.53
N ILE A 101 18.69 -1.14 -10.26
CA ILE A 101 20.04 -0.81 -10.73
C ILE A 101 20.91 -0.41 -9.54
N SER A 102 22.11 -0.97 -9.45
CA SER A 102 23.09 -0.65 -8.41
C SER A 102 24.49 -0.51 -9.01
N VAL A 103 25.33 0.32 -8.40
CA VAL A 103 26.77 0.36 -8.71
C VAL A 103 27.53 -0.83 -8.11
N ILE A 104 26.90 -1.54 -7.16
CA ILE A 104 27.47 -2.74 -6.54
C ILE A 104 27.14 -3.95 -7.43
N ARG A 105 28.19 -4.60 -7.93
CA ARG A 105 28.05 -5.84 -8.68
C ARG A 105 27.68 -6.98 -7.74
N GLN A 106 26.63 -7.72 -8.07
CA GLN A 106 26.32 -8.96 -7.38
C GLN A 106 27.38 -10.02 -7.73
N SER A 107 28.03 -10.60 -6.72
CA SER A 107 28.96 -11.73 -6.92
C SER A 107 28.21 -12.91 -7.54
N HIS A 108 28.65 -13.41 -8.69
CA HIS A 108 28.25 -14.73 -9.19
C HIS A 108 29.12 -15.76 -8.47
N GLU A 109 28.80 -16.05 -7.22
CA GLU A 109 29.37 -17.21 -6.53
C GLU A 109 28.20 -18.07 -6.06
N ASP A 110 27.86 -19.06 -6.89
CA ASP A 110 27.16 -20.28 -6.50
C ASP A 110 28.12 -21.09 -5.61
N SER A 111 28.38 -20.61 -4.39
CA SER A 111 29.13 -21.37 -3.40
C SER A 111 28.44 -21.23 -2.06
N ASP A 112 27.72 -22.28 -1.70
CA ASP A 112 27.26 -22.58 -0.35
C ASP A 112 28.45 -22.56 0.62
N SER A 113 28.79 -21.38 1.12
CA SER A 113 29.73 -21.23 2.22
C SER A 113 29.18 -20.17 3.17
N ASP A 114 28.59 -20.67 4.26
CA ASP A 114 28.32 -19.92 5.48
C ASP A 114 29.64 -19.32 6.01
N GLU A 115 30.01 -18.12 5.57
CA GLU A 115 30.91 -17.25 6.32
C GLU A 115 30.30 -15.84 6.43
N GLU A 116 30.33 -15.36 7.67
CA GLU A 116 29.73 -14.13 8.16
C GLU A 116 30.20 -12.87 7.39
N LEU A 117 29.24 -11.96 7.17
CA LEU A 117 29.39 -10.50 7.03
C LEU A 117 30.79 -9.98 6.63
N GLU A 118 30.97 -9.62 5.36
CA GLU A 118 31.95 -8.62 4.98
C GLU A 118 31.29 -7.27 4.69
N THR A 119 31.85 -6.25 5.32
CA THR A 119 31.48 -4.84 5.25
C THR A 119 31.38 -4.32 3.82
N PRO A 120 30.48 -3.36 3.53
CA PRO A 120 30.40 -2.75 2.21
C PRO A 120 31.75 -2.10 1.86
N VAL A 121 32.36 -2.57 0.78
CA VAL A 121 33.56 -1.95 0.23
C VAL A 121 33.15 -0.60 -0.35
N ASN A 122 33.33 0.46 0.43
CA ASN A 122 33.36 1.82 -0.12
C ASN A 122 34.59 1.90 -1.03
N VAL A 123 34.38 1.86 -2.34
CA VAL A 123 35.44 2.10 -3.32
C VAL A 123 35.65 3.61 -3.41
N ASP A 124 36.36 4.16 -2.42
CA ASP A 124 37.03 5.44 -2.55
C ASP A 124 38.48 5.20 -3.01
N GLY A 125 38.77 5.59 -4.25
CA GLY A 125 40.12 6.02 -4.66
C GLY A 125 41.26 4.99 -4.79
N GLY A 126 41.00 3.73 -5.19
CA GLY A 126 42.06 2.74 -5.43
C GLY A 126 42.35 2.48 -6.91
N GLU A 127 43.50 2.94 -7.42
CA GLU A 127 44.04 2.64 -8.74
C GLU A 127 44.25 1.11 -8.93
N GLY A 128 43.37 0.50 -9.71
CA GLY A 128 43.45 -0.91 -10.11
C GLY A 128 42.87 -1.07 -11.51
N GLU A 129 43.74 -1.08 -12.51
CA GLU A 129 43.41 -1.21 -13.93
C GLU A 129 42.86 -2.60 -14.25
N GLY A 130 41.54 -2.72 -14.21
CA GLY A 130 40.75 -3.57 -15.07
C GLY A 130 39.53 -2.76 -15.47
N GLU A 131 39.33 -2.47 -16.76
CA GLU A 131 38.13 -1.77 -17.23
C GLU A 131 36.89 -2.58 -16.81
N MET A 132 36.27 -2.21 -15.69
CA MET A 132 35.00 -2.77 -15.25
C MET A 132 33.93 -2.29 -16.25
N ALA A 133 33.55 -3.17 -17.16
CA ALA A 133 32.46 -2.92 -18.09
C ALA A 133 31.13 -2.90 -17.32
N TRP A 134 30.49 -1.73 -17.27
CA TRP A 134 29.12 -1.55 -16.80
C TRP A 134 28.13 -2.27 -17.71
N ASP A 135 26.91 -2.51 -17.22
CA ASP A 135 25.84 -3.10 -18.02
C ASP A 135 25.27 -2.07 -19.01
N ALA A 136 25.98 -1.87 -20.12
CA ALA A 136 25.61 -0.89 -21.13
C ALA A 136 24.24 -1.17 -21.79
N ALA A 137 23.73 -2.40 -21.71
CA ALA A 137 22.38 -2.73 -22.18
C ALA A 137 21.32 -2.20 -21.22
N LEU A 138 21.58 -2.24 -19.91
CA LEU A 138 20.68 -1.76 -18.88
C LEU A 138 20.73 -0.24 -18.69
N VAL A 139 21.93 0.35 -18.65
CA VAL A 139 22.12 1.77 -18.31
C VAL A 139 22.55 2.64 -19.49
N GLY A 140 22.72 2.07 -20.68
CA GLY A 140 23.20 2.79 -21.85
C GLY A 140 24.74 2.88 -21.93
N LYS A 141 25.25 3.28 -23.10
CA LYS A 141 26.69 3.23 -23.43
C LYS A 141 27.60 4.03 -22.50
N ASP A 142 27.10 5.15 -22.01
CA ASP A 142 27.81 6.05 -21.07
C ASP A 142 27.34 5.86 -19.62
N GLY A 143 26.47 4.88 -19.37
CA GLY A 143 25.90 4.60 -18.07
C GLY A 143 26.83 3.84 -17.14
N LYS A 144 26.52 3.90 -15.85
CA LYS A 144 27.22 3.18 -14.78
C LYS A 144 26.22 2.49 -13.86
N GLY A 145 26.15 1.18 -13.96
CA GLY A 145 25.33 0.34 -13.09
C GLY A 145 25.31 -1.10 -13.54
N PHE A 146 24.82 -1.96 -12.66
CA PHE A 146 24.52 -3.36 -12.88
C PHE A 146 23.07 -3.64 -12.47
N ALA A 147 22.45 -4.63 -13.11
CA ALA A 147 21.18 -5.17 -12.64
C ALA A 147 21.35 -5.73 -11.23
N TRP A 148 20.39 -5.41 -10.35
CA TRP A 148 20.31 -5.96 -9.01
C TRP A 148 19.15 -6.95 -8.94
N ASN A 149 19.45 -8.24 -9.10
CA ASN A 149 18.45 -9.30 -9.17
C ASN A 149 18.33 -10.05 -7.84
N ALA A 150 17.13 -10.51 -7.51
CA ALA A 150 16.91 -11.31 -6.29
C ALA A 150 17.55 -12.68 -6.52
N LYS A 151 18.61 -12.99 -5.75
CA LYS A 151 19.36 -14.24 -5.94
C LYS A 151 18.62 -15.51 -5.50
N SER A 152 17.54 -15.40 -4.73
CA SER A 152 16.72 -16.55 -4.33
C SER A 152 15.22 -16.23 -4.29
N SER A 153 14.38 -17.28 -4.34
CA SER A 153 12.94 -17.19 -4.13
C SER A 153 12.60 -16.61 -2.74
N GLU A 154 13.45 -16.85 -1.74
CA GLU A 154 13.34 -16.27 -0.39
C GLU A 154 13.66 -14.77 -0.37
N THR A 155 14.75 -14.33 -1.03
CA THR A 155 15.06 -12.90 -1.18
C THR A 155 14.01 -12.17 -2.00
N ARG A 156 13.40 -12.86 -2.99
CA ARG A 156 12.28 -12.32 -3.79
C ARG A 156 11.01 -12.14 -2.94
N ARG A 157 10.74 -13.04 -1.98
CA ARG A 157 9.66 -12.92 -0.99
C ARG A 157 9.94 -11.80 0.03
N GLU A 158 11.17 -11.65 0.51
CA GLU A 158 11.56 -10.52 1.37
C GLU A 158 11.48 -9.19 0.62
N TRP A 159 11.85 -9.14 -0.66
CA TRP A 159 11.74 -7.93 -1.45
C TRP A 159 10.31 -7.57 -1.80
N ARG A 160 9.40 -8.53 -1.96
CA ARG A 160 7.95 -8.27 -2.00
C ARG A 160 7.52 -7.58 -0.71
N ARG A 161 7.94 -8.11 0.46
CA ARG A 161 7.62 -7.59 1.80
C ARG A 161 8.06 -6.14 2.09
N TYR A 162 9.18 -5.69 1.48
CA TYR A 162 9.71 -4.33 1.71
C TYR A 162 9.54 -3.39 0.50
N SER A 163 8.93 -3.86 -0.58
CA SER A 163 8.73 -3.08 -1.82
C SER A 163 7.40 -2.35 -1.77
N ILE A 164 7.43 -1.04 -1.97
CA ILE A 164 6.22 -0.19 -2.11
C ILE A 164 5.58 -0.27 -3.52
N SER A 165 6.15 -1.09 -4.43
CA SER A 165 5.64 -1.28 -5.79
C SER A 165 4.52 -2.33 -5.80
N PRO A 166 3.51 -2.21 -6.67
CA PRO A 166 2.44 -3.19 -6.75
C PRO A 166 2.89 -4.59 -7.09
N ALA A 167 2.22 -5.61 -6.56
CA ALA A 167 2.64 -6.99 -6.79
C ALA A 167 2.46 -7.46 -8.24
N TYR A 168 1.47 -6.94 -8.98
CA TYR A 168 1.27 -7.26 -10.40
C TYR A 168 2.38 -6.65 -11.29
N ALA A 169 2.82 -5.43 -10.98
CA ALA A 169 3.98 -4.79 -11.58
C ALA A 169 5.27 -5.58 -11.33
N GLN A 170 5.38 -6.19 -10.14
CA GLN A 170 6.47 -7.11 -9.82
C GLN A 170 6.35 -8.44 -10.60
N MET A 171 5.13 -8.93 -10.85
CA MET A 171 4.86 -10.19 -11.59
C MET A 171 5.19 -10.04 -13.08
N GLU A 172 4.83 -8.93 -13.72
CA GLU A 172 5.25 -8.60 -15.09
C GLU A 172 6.78 -8.44 -15.20
N ALA A 173 7.40 -7.78 -14.22
CA ALA A 173 8.85 -7.65 -14.17
C ALA A 173 9.54 -9.02 -14.09
N ILE A 174 9.07 -9.89 -13.18
CA ILE A 174 9.58 -11.26 -13.00
C ILE A 174 9.38 -12.10 -14.27
N ASN A 175 8.21 -12.02 -14.90
CA ASN A 175 7.92 -12.76 -16.13
C ASN A 175 8.76 -12.27 -17.30
N SER A 176 9.05 -10.97 -17.40
CA SER A 176 9.92 -10.44 -18.44
C SER A 176 11.35 -10.98 -18.38
N VAL A 177 11.89 -11.23 -17.18
CA VAL A 177 13.24 -11.83 -16.99
C VAL A 177 13.25 -13.35 -17.13
N ALA A 178 12.14 -14.04 -16.84
CA ALA A 178 12.04 -15.50 -16.98
C ALA A 178 11.99 -15.96 -18.44
N LEU A 179 11.51 -15.11 -19.36
CA LEU A 179 11.39 -15.41 -20.79
C LEU A 179 12.74 -15.44 -21.51
N ASP A 180 13.74 -14.68 -21.04
CA ASP A 180 15.10 -14.66 -21.62
C ASP A 180 15.97 -15.86 -21.17
N ALA A 181 15.55 -16.61 -20.15
CA ALA A 181 16.29 -17.74 -19.60
C ALA A 181 15.90 -19.11 -20.20
N LYS A 182 14.89 -19.18 -21.09
CA LYS A 182 14.43 -20.45 -21.72
C LYS A 182 15.04 -20.75 -23.10
N GLY A 183 16.22 -20.18 -23.39
CA GLY A 183 17.04 -20.57 -24.53
C GLY A 183 17.97 -21.72 -24.18
N ASP A 184 17.71 -22.89 -24.75
CA ASP A 184 18.47 -24.14 -24.66
C ASP A 184 18.45 -24.87 -23.30
N LEU A 185 17.80 -26.05 -23.27
CA LEU A 185 18.46 -27.35 -23.03
C LEU A 185 17.45 -28.50 -23.20
N ASP A 186 17.89 -29.47 -23.99
CA ASP A 186 17.20 -30.68 -24.46
C ASP A 186 17.15 -31.80 -23.39
N SER A 187 16.15 -32.66 -23.57
CA SER A 187 15.71 -33.88 -22.90
C SER A 187 16.63 -34.70 -21.97
N GLY A 188 16.01 -35.24 -20.92
CA GLY A 188 16.48 -36.41 -20.16
C GLY A 188 15.64 -36.70 -18.91
N ASP A 189 14.64 -37.58 -19.04
CA ASP A 189 13.94 -38.24 -17.93
C ASP A 189 14.93 -38.92 -16.98
N GLU A 190 14.80 -38.70 -15.66
CA GLU A 190 14.73 -39.76 -14.65
C GLU A 190 13.95 -39.25 -13.42
N VAL A 191 12.86 -39.95 -13.11
CA VAL A 191 11.96 -39.69 -11.99
C VAL A 191 12.58 -40.15 -10.67
N SER A 192 12.83 -39.20 -9.75
CA SER A 192 12.94 -39.49 -8.33
C SER A 192 11.90 -38.68 -7.55
N ASN A 193 10.98 -39.44 -6.96
CA ASN A 193 9.82 -39.02 -6.22
C ASN A 193 10.23 -38.35 -4.89
N ASP A 194 10.35 -37.02 -4.89
CA ASP A 194 10.28 -36.18 -3.70
C ASP A 194 9.18 -35.13 -3.96
N SER A 195 8.37 -34.89 -2.94
CA SER A 195 7.12 -34.12 -2.98
C SER A 195 7.22 -32.84 -3.80
N ASP A 196 6.67 -32.93 -5.01
CA ASP A 196 6.41 -31.87 -5.97
C ASP A 196 5.34 -30.93 -5.37
N ASP A 197 5.79 -29.95 -4.59
CA ASP A 197 5.08 -28.68 -4.45
C ASP A 197 5.21 -28.03 -5.82
N SER A 198 4.30 -28.43 -6.70
CA SER A 198 4.12 -27.79 -7.99
C SER A 198 3.66 -26.38 -7.65
N ASP A 199 4.63 -25.46 -7.61
CA ASP A 199 4.41 -24.04 -7.91
C ASP A 199 3.86 -23.99 -9.34
N GLU A 200 2.61 -24.43 -9.53
CA GLU A 200 1.76 -23.86 -10.56
C GLU A 200 1.81 -22.35 -10.27
N ASP A 201 2.22 -21.57 -11.27
CA ASP A 201 2.07 -20.11 -11.29
C ASP A 201 0.57 -19.78 -11.13
N LEU A 202 0.05 -19.93 -9.91
CA LEU A 202 -1.25 -19.46 -9.52
C LEU A 202 -1.11 -17.95 -9.53
N GLU A 203 -1.61 -17.32 -10.60
CA GLU A 203 -1.87 -15.89 -10.64
C GLU A 203 -2.69 -15.57 -9.39
N LEU A 204 -2.02 -15.06 -8.35
CA LEU A 204 -2.68 -14.62 -7.12
C LEU A 204 -3.66 -13.52 -7.50
N ASP A 205 -4.88 -13.61 -6.97
CA ASP A 205 -5.91 -12.61 -7.23
C ASP A 205 -5.37 -11.21 -6.86
N PRO A 206 -5.35 -10.24 -7.79
CA PRO A 206 -4.89 -8.89 -7.52
C PRO A 206 -5.55 -8.24 -6.29
N GLU A 207 -6.78 -8.65 -5.94
CA GLU A 207 -7.47 -8.17 -4.74
C GLU A 207 -6.93 -8.82 -3.46
N GLU A 208 -6.69 -10.13 -3.46
CA GLU A 208 -6.05 -10.82 -2.32
C GLU A 208 -4.66 -10.25 -2.04
N VAL A 209 -3.91 -9.94 -3.10
CA VAL A 209 -2.59 -9.36 -2.93
C VAL A 209 -2.68 -7.96 -2.34
N PHE A 210 -3.55 -7.10 -2.87
CA PHE A 210 -3.73 -5.76 -2.34
C PHE A 210 -4.23 -5.78 -0.87
N HIS A 211 -5.14 -6.69 -0.54
CA HIS A 211 -5.58 -6.94 0.83
C HIS A 211 -4.40 -7.27 1.75
N SER A 212 -3.53 -8.20 1.33
CA SER A 212 -2.35 -8.57 2.10
C SER A 212 -1.36 -7.40 2.26
N GLU A 213 -1.13 -6.60 1.23
CA GLU A 213 -0.22 -5.44 1.27
C GLU A 213 -0.72 -4.35 2.23
N VAL A 214 -2.01 -4.02 2.21
CA VAL A 214 -2.61 -3.06 3.15
C VAL A 214 -2.51 -3.59 4.58
N ARG A 215 -2.81 -4.88 4.80
CA ARG A 215 -2.68 -5.51 6.11
C ARG A 215 -1.25 -5.48 6.62
N GLU A 216 -0.27 -5.90 5.82
CA GLU A 216 1.14 -5.91 6.24
C GLU A 216 1.64 -4.50 6.54
N THR A 217 1.29 -3.52 5.71
CA THR A 217 1.63 -2.11 5.92
C THR A 217 1.03 -1.57 7.22
N PHE A 218 -0.25 -1.84 7.47
CA PHE A 218 -0.91 -1.41 8.71
C PHE A 218 -0.34 -2.11 9.95
N LEU A 219 -0.11 -3.43 9.90
CA LEU A 219 0.50 -4.18 11.00
C LEU A 219 1.92 -3.70 11.31
N ARG A 220 2.71 -3.33 10.30
CA ARG A 220 4.01 -2.67 10.49
C ARG A 220 3.84 -1.34 11.23
N CYS A 221 2.91 -0.49 10.81
CA CYS A 221 2.63 0.78 11.49
C CYS A 221 2.27 0.57 12.97
N VAL A 222 1.46 -0.45 13.28
CA VAL A 222 1.08 -0.81 14.66
C VAL A 222 2.29 -1.30 15.46
N LYS A 223 3.08 -2.21 14.89
CA LYS A 223 4.25 -2.82 15.55
C LYS A 223 5.33 -1.79 15.87
N GLU A 224 5.64 -0.93 14.90
CA GLU A 224 6.68 0.09 15.01
C GLU A 224 6.20 1.39 15.67
N ARG A 225 4.91 1.47 16.03
CA ARG A 225 4.29 2.64 16.67
C ARG A 225 4.47 3.91 15.85
N PHE A 226 4.15 3.83 14.56
CA PHE A 226 4.18 4.99 13.68
C PHE A 226 3.19 6.06 14.16
N ASP A 227 3.58 7.32 13.99
CA ASP A 227 2.61 8.42 14.06
C ASP A 227 1.55 8.22 12.97
N GLN A 228 0.29 8.53 13.27
CA GLN A 228 -0.81 8.33 12.33
C GLN A 228 -0.60 9.12 11.02
N THR A 229 0.10 10.25 11.06
CA THR A 229 0.45 11.02 9.87
C THR A 229 1.42 10.25 8.97
N ASN A 230 2.37 9.50 9.55
CA ASN A 230 3.32 8.69 8.79
C ASN A 230 2.63 7.46 8.21
N ALA A 231 1.79 6.78 9.01
CA ALA A 231 0.98 5.66 8.53
C ALA A 231 0.06 6.09 7.38
N LEU A 232 -0.54 7.28 7.46
CA LEU A 232 -1.35 7.86 6.39
C LEU A 232 -0.57 8.07 5.09
N ILE A 233 0.69 8.55 5.18
CA ILE A 233 1.54 8.76 4.00
C ILE A 233 1.84 7.43 3.32
N GLU A 234 2.21 6.41 4.10
CA GLU A 234 2.58 5.10 3.57
C GLU A 234 1.39 4.38 2.92
N LEU A 235 0.24 4.38 3.60
CA LEU A 235 -0.99 3.78 3.07
C LEU A 235 -1.50 4.53 1.83
N ASN A 236 -1.37 5.87 1.78
CA ASN A 236 -1.72 6.62 0.57
C ASN A 236 -0.74 6.35 -0.59
N ALA A 237 0.55 6.16 -0.30
CA ALA A 237 1.52 5.79 -1.32
C ALA A 237 1.17 4.43 -1.93
N LEU A 238 0.83 3.44 -1.10
CA LEU A 238 0.38 2.12 -1.55
C LEU A 238 -0.91 2.23 -2.39
N LYS A 239 -1.90 3.00 -1.93
CA LYS A 239 -3.14 3.26 -2.67
C LYS A 239 -2.88 3.80 -4.08
N ILE A 240 -1.98 4.79 -4.19
CA ILE A 240 -1.64 5.43 -5.47
C ILE A 240 -0.89 4.44 -6.36
N ALA A 241 0.03 3.67 -5.78
CA ALA A 241 0.82 2.67 -6.52
C ALA A 241 -0.09 1.63 -7.17
N GLU A 242 -1.11 1.15 -6.44
CA GLU A 242 -2.03 0.09 -6.87
C GLU A 242 -3.27 0.62 -7.62
N ASN A 243 -3.37 1.94 -7.85
CA ASN A 243 -4.53 2.60 -8.47
C ASN A 243 -5.87 2.26 -7.79
N ARG A 244 -5.88 2.30 -6.45
CA ARG A 244 -7.04 1.95 -5.61
C ARG A 244 -7.78 3.18 -5.07
N THR A 245 -9.01 2.97 -4.61
CA THR A 245 -9.85 4.01 -3.99
C THR A 245 -9.48 4.23 -2.51
N PHE A 246 -10.03 5.27 -1.88
CA PHE A 246 -9.85 5.44 -0.44
C PHE A 246 -10.61 4.36 0.34
N ALA A 247 -11.82 4.00 -0.09
CA ALA A 247 -12.60 2.89 0.46
C ALA A 247 -11.84 1.56 0.42
N ASP A 248 -11.12 1.26 -0.67
CA ASP A 248 -10.29 0.05 -0.79
C ASP A 248 -9.25 -0.09 0.32
N CYS A 249 -8.62 1.03 0.71
CA CYS A 249 -7.72 1.03 1.86
C CYS A 249 -8.50 0.95 3.17
N ALA A 250 -9.57 1.73 3.32
CA ALA A 250 -10.35 1.79 4.56
C ALA A 250 -10.86 0.40 4.97
N ARG A 251 -11.39 -0.37 4.02
CA ARG A 251 -11.96 -1.69 4.28
C ARG A 251 -10.94 -2.67 4.83
N PHE A 252 -9.75 -2.75 4.24
CA PHE A 252 -8.69 -3.64 4.71
C PHE A 252 -7.97 -3.16 5.98
N ILE A 253 -7.88 -1.84 6.19
CA ILE A 253 -7.42 -1.29 7.47
C ILE A 253 -8.38 -1.72 8.59
N PHE A 254 -9.68 -1.55 8.36
CA PHE A 254 -10.70 -1.88 9.35
C PHE A 254 -10.78 -3.38 9.66
N THR A 255 -10.82 -4.25 8.65
CA THR A 255 -10.83 -5.70 8.90
C THR A 255 -9.55 -6.16 9.59
N THR A 256 -8.40 -5.53 9.32
CA THR A 256 -7.16 -5.78 10.08
C THR A 256 -7.29 -5.35 11.55
N ILE A 257 -7.90 -4.20 11.83
CA ILE A 257 -8.19 -3.74 13.21
C ILE A 257 -9.09 -4.74 13.94
N VAL A 258 -10.15 -5.24 13.29
CA VAL A 258 -11.04 -6.25 13.89
C VAL A 258 -10.29 -7.57 14.09
N GLY A 259 -9.48 -7.99 13.11
CA GLY A 259 -8.69 -9.21 13.17
C GLY A 259 -7.69 -9.26 14.33
N LEU A 260 -7.10 -8.11 14.71
CA LEU A 260 -6.23 -8.00 15.89
C LEU A 260 -6.92 -8.37 17.21
N CYS A 261 -8.26 -8.40 17.25
CA CYS A 261 -9.02 -8.83 18.43
C CYS A 261 -9.11 -10.36 18.59
N PHE A 262 -8.68 -11.12 17.60
CA PHE A 262 -8.80 -12.58 17.54
C PHE A 262 -7.42 -13.27 17.50
N PRO A 263 -7.36 -14.61 17.64
CA PRO A 263 -6.11 -15.34 17.47
C PRO A 263 -5.54 -15.12 16.07
N VAL A 264 -4.23 -15.23 15.96
CA VAL A 264 -3.52 -15.03 14.69
C VAL A 264 -4.13 -15.87 13.55
N ALA A 265 -4.55 -15.20 12.48
CA ALA A 265 -4.96 -15.86 11.25
C ALA A 265 -3.76 -16.54 10.57
N LYS A 266 -4.02 -17.59 9.78
CA LYS A 266 -2.96 -18.37 9.11
C LYS A 266 -2.20 -17.54 8.08
N THR A 267 -2.85 -16.54 7.51
CA THR A 267 -2.34 -15.64 6.47
C THR A 267 -1.34 -14.59 7.00
N VAL A 268 -1.24 -14.44 8.33
CA VAL A 268 -0.42 -13.39 8.96
C VAL A 268 1.05 -13.83 9.11
N SER A 269 1.95 -12.97 8.63
CA SER A 269 3.40 -13.11 8.76
C SER A 269 3.84 -13.31 10.22
N LYS A 270 4.82 -14.20 10.43
CA LYS A 270 5.29 -14.64 11.77
C LYS A 270 5.67 -13.49 12.70
N GLU A 271 6.16 -12.40 12.14
CA GLU A 271 6.67 -11.24 12.85
C GLU A 271 5.59 -10.36 13.50
N TYR A 272 4.32 -10.53 13.12
CA TYR A 272 3.18 -9.79 13.66
C TYR A 272 2.37 -10.62 14.66
N LYS A 273 2.73 -11.90 14.87
CA LYS A 273 1.99 -12.82 15.76
C LYS A 273 1.78 -12.28 17.16
N ASP A 274 2.76 -11.56 17.69
CA ASP A 274 2.72 -10.98 19.04
C ASP A 274 1.68 -9.86 19.17
N LEU A 275 1.20 -9.28 18.05
CA LEU A 275 0.11 -8.30 18.05
C LEU A 275 -1.26 -8.95 18.30
N TYR A 276 -1.43 -10.22 17.92
CA TYR A 276 -2.68 -10.97 18.00
C TYR A 276 -2.84 -11.72 19.34
N ALA A 277 -2.44 -11.09 20.45
CA ALA A 277 -2.33 -11.71 21.77
C ALA A 277 -3.69 -12.01 22.46
N SER A 278 -4.75 -12.21 21.69
CA SER A 278 -6.11 -12.39 22.19
C SER A 278 -6.44 -13.87 22.46
N GLU A 279 -6.91 -14.17 23.67
CA GLU A 279 -7.52 -15.46 24.02
C GLU A 279 -8.97 -15.59 23.50
N ILE A 280 -9.49 -14.57 22.81
CA ILE A 280 -10.89 -14.51 22.38
C ILE A 280 -11.09 -15.45 21.20
N VAL A 281 -11.61 -16.66 21.47
CA VAL A 281 -11.94 -17.65 20.43
C VAL A 281 -13.38 -17.54 19.90
N GLY A 282 -14.04 -16.39 20.12
CA GLY A 282 -15.38 -16.07 19.61
C GLY A 282 -16.16 -15.14 20.54
N VAL A 283 -17.31 -14.63 20.05
CA VAL A 283 -18.16 -13.67 20.81
C VAL A 283 -19.52 -14.24 21.24
N GLY A 284 -19.67 -15.56 21.23
CA GLY A 284 -20.93 -16.26 21.53
C GLY A 284 -21.44 -16.01 22.95
N ASP A 285 -20.56 -16.01 23.96
CA ASP A 285 -20.93 -15.70 25.34
C ASP A 285 -20.74 -14.22 25.69
N LYS A 286 -21.47 -13.76 26.71
CA LYS A 286 -21.49 -12.35 27.13
C LYS A 286 -20.12 -11.84 27.60
N ALA A 287 -19.30 -12.68 28.25
CA ALA A 287 -18.02 -12.25 28.79
C ALA A 287 -16.97 -12.09 27.68
N SER A 288 -16.89 -13.04 26.75
CA SER A 288 -16.00 -12.95 25.58
C SER A 288 -16.38 -11.79 24.68
N ARG A 289 -17.69 -11.57 24.46
CA ARG A 289 -18.20 -10.41 23.72
C ARG A 289 -17.81 -9.08 24.34
N ALA A 290 -17.94 -8.95 25.67
CA ALA A 290 -17.53 -7.73 26.37
C ALA A 290 -16.01 -7.48 26.26
N LYS A 291 -15.19 -8.52 26.37
CA LYS A 291 -13.74 -8.42 26.17
C LYS A 291 -13.39 -8.00 24.74
N PHE A 292 -14.05 -8.59 23.75
CA PHE A 292 -13.90 -8.25 22.34
C PHE A 292 -14.22 -6.77 22.09
N LEU A 293 -15.43 -6.31 22.49
CA LEU A 293 -15.85 -4.93 22.30
C LEU A 293 -14.93 -3.94 23.02
N GLN A 294 -14.44 -4.29 24.21
CA GLN A 294 -13.49 -3.43 24.93
C GLN A 294 -12.14 -3.34 24.21
N HIS A 295 -11.64 -4.45 23.67
CA HIS A 295 -10.38 -4.46 22.93
C HIS A 295 -10.51 -3.70 21.60
N LEU A 296 -11.58 -3.96 20.85
CA LEU A 296 -11.90 -3.25 19.62
C LEU A 296 -12.04 -1.75 19.87
N LYS A 297 -12.74 -1.34 20.94
CA LYS A 297 -12.87 0.07 21.32
C LYS A 297 -11.51 0.73 21.55
N ASN A 298 -10.57 0.02 22.17
CA ASN A 298 -9.22 0.57 22.37
C ASN A 298 -8.49 0.76 21.04
N LEU A 299 -8.60 -0.20 20.12
CA LEU A 299 -7.99 -0.11 18.80
C LEU A 299 -8.64 0.99 17.94
N VAL A 300 -9.96 1.13 17.97
CA VAL A 300 -10.69 2.20 17.27
C VAL A 300 -10.38 3.56 17.88
N ASN A 301 -10.24 3.67 19.20
CA ASN A 301 -9.78 4.93 19.81
C ASN A 301 -8.35 5.30 19.39
N GLU A 302 -7.48 4.31 19.16
CA GLU A 302 -6.10 4.53 18.72
C GLU A 302 -6.02 4.83 17.22
N TRP A 303 -6.74 4.10 16.37
CA TRP A 303 -6.59 4.11 14.91
C TRP A 303 -7.81 4.63 14.12
N GLY A 304 -8.91 4.94 14.78
CA GLY A 304 -10.15 5.42 14.16
C GLY A 304 -9.97 6.75 13.42
N ASN A 305 -9.17 7.67 13.97
CA ASN A 305 -8.82 8.91 13.29
C ASN A 305 -8.08 8.66 11.96
N LEU A 306 -7.19 7.66 11.89
CA LEU A 306 -6.53 7.26 10.66
C LEU A 306 -7.55 6.66 9.68
N LEU A 307 -8.41 5.74 10.15
CA LEU A 307 -9.46 5.12 9.34
C LEU A 307 -10.40 6.16 8.71
N GLN A 308 -10.84 7.15 9.49
CA GLN A 308 -11.64 8.28 9.00
C GLN A 308 -10.93 9.09 7.91
N ARG A 309 -9.59 9.14 7.88
CA ARG A 309 -8.87 9.80 6.77
C ARG A 309 -9.08 9.07 5.43
N PHE A 310 -9.54 7.83 5.43
CA PHE A 310 -9.87 7.06 4.23
C PHE A 310 -11.38 6.95 3.97
N LEU A 311 -12.24 7.50 4.83
CA LEU A 311 -13.69 7.57 4.64
C LEU A 311 -14.07 9.00 4.25
N LYS A 312 -13.96 9.35 2.97
CA LYS A 312 -14.07 10.74 2.48
C LYS A 312 -15.51 11.20 2.31
N ASN A 313 -16.43 10.28 2.10
CA ASN A 313 -17.84 10.53 1.84
C ASN A 313 -18.69 9.39 2.42
N GLU A 314 -20.02 9.50 2.25
CA GLU A 314 -20.98 8.49 2.69
C GLU A 314 -20.77 7.15 1.97
N ASP A 315 -20.54 7.16 0.65
CA ASP A 315 -20.30 5.95 -0.15
C ASP A 315 -19.13 5.12 0.39
N ASP A 316 -18.02 5.76 0.80
CA ASP A 316 -16.86 5.07 1.40
C ASP A 316 -17.24 4.39 2.73
N GLN A 317 -18.17 4.96 3.50
CA GLN A 317 -18.67 4.38 4.75
C GLN A 317 -19.64 3.22 4.49
N VAL A 318 -20.50 3.33 3.48
CA VAL A 318 -21.37 2.23 3.03
C VAL A 318 -20.52 1.05 2.56
N GLU A 319 -19.47 1.29 1.78
CA GLU A 319 -18.53 0.25 1.32
C GLU A 319 -17.84 -0.46 2.51
N LEU A 320 -17.48 0.29 3.56
CA LEU A 320 -16.94 -0.26 4.80
C LEU A 320 -17.93 -1.21 5.50
N LEU A 321 -19.21 -0.84 5.52
CA LEU A 321 -20.29 -1.64 6.11
C LEU A 321 -20.53 -2.93 5.32
N LEU A 322 -20.56 -2.84 3.99
CA LEU A 322 -20.66 -3.99 3.09
C LEU A 322 -19.47 -4.95 3.30
N THR A 323 -18.25 -4.41 3.36
CA THR A 323 -17.06 -5.22 3.62
C THR A 323 -17.13 -5.90 5.00
N PHE A 324 -17.69 -5.23 6.01
CA PHE A 324 -17.83 -5.84 7.32
C PHE A 324 -18.77 -7.06 7.31
N GLU A 325 -19.82 -7.04 6.47
CA GLU A 325 -20.65 -8.22 6.24
C GLU A 325 -19.86 -9.36 5.60
N GLU A 326 -19.12 -9.08 4.53
CA GLU A 326 -18.28 -10.06 3.82
C GLU A 326 -17.26 -10.70 4.78
N TYR A 327 -16.62 -9.86 5.59
CA TYR A 327 -15.68 -10.31 6.62
C TYR A 327 -16.36 -11.24 7.65
N CYS A 328 -17.55 -10.87 8.13
CA CYS A 328 -18.32 -11.72 9.06
C CYS A 328 -18.85 -13.01 8.40
N SER A 329 -19.03 -13.02 7.09
CA SER A 329 -19.43 -14.20 6.31
C SER A 329 -18.26 -15.13 5.98
N ASP A 330 -17.01 -14.69 6.20
CA ASP A 330 -15.81 -15.40 5.74
C ASP A 330 -15.83 -15.58 4.20
N ASP A 331 -16.36 -14.58 3.49
CA ASP A 331 -16.53 -14.56 2.03
C ASP A 331 -15.41 -13.76 1.33
N GLY A 332 -15.24 -13.98 0.04
CA GLY A 332 -14.26 -13.28 -0.79
C GLY A 332 -12.81 -13.45 -0.29
N VAL A 333 -12.08 -12.33 -0.22
CA VAL A 333 -10.66 -12.29 0.18
C VAL A 333 -10.42 -12.51 1.68
N PHE A 334 -11.47 -12.68 2.47
CA PHE A 334 -11.39 -12.84 3.92
C PHE A 334 -11.38 -14.29 4.39
N HIS A 335 -11.31 -15.24 3.45
CA HIS A 335 -11.29 -16.65 3.78
C HIS A 335 -10.19 -16.95 4.82
N ALA A 336 -10.54 -17.63 5.92
CA ALA A 336 -9.62 -18.00 6.99
C ALA A 336 -9.01 -16.83 7.80
N GLU A 337 -9.66 -15.66 7.80
CA GLU A 337 -9.24 -14.47 8.58
C GLU A 337 -10.01 -14.29 9.90
N ASN A 338 -10.67 -15.34 10.35
CA ASN A 338 -11.41 -15.39 11.63
C ASN A 338 -12.61 -14.42 11.71
N GLY A 339 -13.04 -13.82 10.60
CA GLY A 339 -14.10 -12.80 10.63
C GLY A 339 -15.46 -13.32 11.12
N SER A 340 -15.80 -14.57 10.82
CA SER A 340 -17.00 -15.25 11.36
C SER A 340 -17.08 -15.30 12.89
N MET A 341 -15.98 -15.06 13.60
CA MET A 341 -15.94 -15.01 15.07
C MET A 341 -16.62 -13.77 15.65
N CYS A 342 -16.84 -12.71 14.86
CA CYS A 342 -17.50 -11.48 15.31
C CYS A 342 -18.96 -11.34 14.87
N THR A 343 -19.51 -12.28 14.11
CA THR A 343 -20.88 -12.28 13.54
C THR A 343 -21.99 -12.06 14.57
N ASP A 344 -21.83 -12.55 15.80
CA ASP A 344 -22.81 -12.35 16.87
C ASP A 344 -22.69 -11.01 17.59
N ALA A 345 -21.60 -10.28 17.36
CA ALA A 345 -21.36 -8.93 17.85
C ALA A 345 -21.55 -7.85 16.77
N PHE A 346 -21.99 -8.21 15.55
CA PHE A 346 -22.11 -7.30 14.40
C PHE A 346 -22.79 -5.97 14.75
N CYS A 347 -24.00 -6.04 15.33
CA CYS A 347 -24.77 -4.87 15.75
C CYS A 347 -24.00 -3.98 16.75
N GLN A 348 -23.31 -4.57 17.71
CA GLN A 348 -22.51 -3.83 18.69
C GLN A 348 -21.24 -3.23 18.09
N VAL A 349 -20.69 -3.82 17.03
CA VAL A 349 -19.56 -3.23 16.28
C VAL A 349 -20.03 -2.00 15.52
N LEU A 350 -21.20 -2.05 14.86
CA LEU A 350 -21.79 -0.86 14.22
C LEU A 350 -22.03 0.27 15.22
N GLN A 351 -22.61 -0.04 16.38
CA GLN A 351 -22.79 0.92 17.47
C GLN A 351 -21.48 1.55 17.91
N LEU A 352 -20.42 0.73 18.07
CA LEU A 352 -19.10 1.21 18.47
C LEU A 352 -18.49 2.15 17.44
N LEU A 353 -18.61 1.84 16.14
CA LEU A 353 -18.12 2.68 15.07
C LEU A 353 -18.88 4.01 15.00
N TYR A 354 -20.20 3.97 15.18
CA TYR A 354 -21.05 5.16 15.27
C TYR A 354 -20.67 6.03 16.48
N ASP A 355 -20.61 5.44 17.68
CA ASP A 355 -20.21 6.12 18.93
C ASP A 355 -18.79 6.71 18.88
N SER A 356 -17.94 6.23 17.96
CA SER A 356 -16.56 6.69 17.77
C SER A 356 -16.43 7.67 16.59
N ASP A 357 -17.55 8.17 16.06
CA ASP A 357 -17.64 9.08 14.90
C ASP A 357 -17.00 8.50 13.61
N VAL A 358 -16.78 7.19 13.50
CA VAL A 358 -16.14 6.57 12.33
C VAL A 358 -17.14 6.45 11.17
N ILE A 359 -18.38 6.10 11.49
CA ILE A 359 -19.49 6.01 10.54
C ILE A 359 -20.63 6.92 10.99
N SER A 360 -21.27 7.54 10.02
CA SER A 360 -22.41 8.44 10.22
C SER A 360 -23.73 7.68 10.29
N GLU A 361 -24.77 8.35 10.81
CA GLU A 361 -26.13 7.82 10.78
C GLU A 361 -26.63 7.68 9.34
N GLU A 362 -26.34 8.67 8.50
CA GLU A 362 -26.72 8.70 7.09
C GLU A 362 -26.18 7.47 6.35
N ALA A 363 -24.90 7.14 6.53
CA ALA A 363 -24.31 5.95 5.93
C ALA A 363 -24.95 4.64 6.43
N LEU A 364 -25.32 4.55 7.71
CA LEU A 364 -25.98 3.37 8.27
C LEU A 364 -27.38 3.17 7.68
N LEU A 365 -28.13 4.26 7.50
CA LEU A 365 -29.46 4.22 6.89
C LEU A 365 -29.38 3.93 5.38
N SER A 366 -28.44 4.54 4.68
CA SER A 366 -28.16 4.33 3.25
C SER A 366 -27.83 2.86 2.97
N TRP A 367 -26.89 2.29 3.74
CA TRP A 367 -26.58 0.85 3.71
C TRP A 367 -27.80 -0.04 3.96
N ALA A 368 -28.64 0.32 4.93
CA ALA A 368 -29.84 -0.45 5.27
C ALA A 368 -30.88 -0.43 4.14
N GLU A 369 -31.07 0.72 3.50
CA GLU A 369 -31.96 0.89 2.34
C GLU A 369 -31.48 0.06 1.15
N GLU A 370 -30.19 0.10 0.83
CA GLU A 370 -29.59 -0.73 -0.24
C GLU A 370 -29.88 -2.22 0.01
N LYS A 371 -29.67 -2.68 1.25
CA LYS A 371 -29.90 -4.08 1.66
C LYS A 371 -31.36 -4.47 1.71
N GLU A 372 -32.29 -3.55 1.92
CA GLU A 372 -33.73 -3.85 1.91
C GLU A 372 -34.19 -4.37 0.54
N SER A 373 -33.53 -3.92 -0.53
CA SER A 373 -33.81 -4.36 -1.90
C SER A 373 -33.18 -5.71 -2.29
N ALA A 374 -32.25 -6.24 -1.47
CA ALA A 374 -31.49 -7.45 -1.75
C ALA A 374 -32.26 -8.77 -1.50
N GLU A 375 -31.67 -9.89 -1.91
CA GLU A 375 -32.22 -11.23 -1.64
C GLU A 375 -32.20 -11.55 -0.13
N GLU A 376 -33.10 -12.44 0.33
CA GLU A 376 -33.22 -12.76 1.76
C GLU A 376 -31.96 -13.42 2.33
N SER A 377 -31.19 -14.12 1.49
CA SER A 377 -29.88 -14.67 1.88
C SER A 377 -28.87 -13.59 2.27
N ASP A 378 -29.01 -12.40 1.70
CA ASP A 378 -28.03 -11.31 1.83
C ASP A 378 -28.44 -10.32 2.94
N LYS A 379 -29.61 -10.54 3.55
CA LYS A 379 -30.17 -9.71 4.63
C LYS A 379 -29.79 -10.18 6.03
N VAL A 380 -28.94 -11.20 6.16
CA VAL A 380 -28.57 -11.79 7.46
C VAL A 380 -28.04 -10.74 8.43
N PHE A 381 -27.18 -9.83 7.95
CA PHE A 381 -26.60 -8.77 8.78
C PHE A 381 -27.53 -7.58 8.98
N LEU A 382 -28.36 -7.25 7.99
CA LEU A 382 -29.45 -6.29 8.14
C LEU A 382 -30.38 -6.68 9.29
N HIS A 383 -30.79 -7.96 9.34
CA HIS A 383 -31.62 -8.49 10.44
C HIS A 383 -30.91 -8.43 11.80
N LYS A 384 -29.59 -8.66 11.84
CA LYS A 384 -28.78 -8.53 13.06
C LYS A 384 -28.65 -7.07 13.51
N ALA A 385 -28.56 -6.13 12.58
CA ALA A 385 -28.44 -4.69 12.85
C ALA A 385 -29.78 -4.02 13.21
N LYS A 386 -30.92 -4.65 12.88
CA LYS A 386 -32.27 -4.10 13.08
C LYS A 386 -32.51 -3.42 14.44
N PRO A 387 -32.11 -3.97 15.60
CA PRO A 387 -32.32 -3.29 16.88
C PRO A 387 -31.64 -1.92 16.98
N PHE A 388 -30.49 -1.75 16.34
CA PHE A 388 -29.76 -0.47 16.32
C PHE A 388 -30.34 0.49 15.28
N LEU A 389 -30.67 0.00 14.09
CA LEU A 389 -31.30 0.82 13.05
C LEU A 389 -32.67 1.38 13.49
N SER A 390 -33.47 0.58 14.20
CA SER A 390 -34.73 1.07 14.77
C SER A 390 -34.51 2.14 15.84
N TRP A 391 -33.45 2.02 16.65
CA TRP A 391 -33.11 3.03 17.64
C TRP A 391 -32.67 4.36 16.98
N LEU A 392 -31.90 4.32 15.89
CA LEU A 392 -31.53 5.51 15.13
C LEU A 392 -32.77 6.23 14.58
N ALA A 393 -33.66 5.49 13.91
CA ALA A 393 -34.90 6.05 13.36
C ALA A 393 -35.84 6.66 14.43
N GLU A 394 -35.90 6.06 15.62
CA GLU A 394 -36.68 6.60 16.75
C GLU A 394 -36.05 7.89 17.29
N ALA A 395 -34.72 7.94 17.42
CA ALA A 395 -33.99 9.11 17.93
C ALA A 395 -34.20 10.36 17.06
N ASP A 396 -34.25 10.19 15.73
CA ASP A 396 -34.45 11.30 14.79
C ASP A 396 -35.91 11.84 14.85
N SER A 397 -36.89 10.94 14.98
CA SER A 397 -38.31 11.32 15.07
C SER A 397 -38.67 12.11 16.35
N GLU A 398 -37.96 11.90 17.46
CA GLU A 398 -38.16 12.66 18.70
C GLU A 398 -37.55 14.08 18.63
N SER A 399 -36.60 14.35 17.72
CA SER A 399 -35.99 15.69 17.55
C SER A 399 -36.84 16.66 16.71
N GLU A 400 -37.62 16.16 15.76
CA GLU A 400 -38.47 16.99 14.89
C GLU A 400 -39.72 17.54 15.60
N GLU A 401 -40.22 16.84 16.63
CA GLU A 401 -41.46 17.20 17.35
C GLU A 401 -41.31 18.44 18.27
N TYR A 402 -40.08 18.92 18.51
CA TYR A 402 -39.81 20.12 19.33
C TYR A 402 -39.55 21.40 18.52
N SER A 403 -39.71 21.39 17.18
CA SER A 403 -39.40 22.55 16.33
C SER A 403 -40.60 23.38 15.87
N ASP A 404 -41.84 22.98 16.22
CA ASP A 404 -43.07 23.57 15.67
C ASP A 404 -43.95 24.34 16.69
N GLU A 405 -43.41 24.72 17.86
CA GLU A 405 -44.13 25.50 18.89
C GLU A 405 -43.50 26.88 19.20
N GLU A 406 -43.07 27.67 18.21
CA GLU A 406 -42.74 29.10 18.42
C GLU A 406 -43.11 29.95 17.18
N SER A 407 -44.40 29.98 16.81
CA SER A 407 -44.92 31.08 16.00
C SER A 407 -46.42 31.28 16.21
N ASP A 408 -46.81 31.77 17.38
CA ASP A 408 -48.06 32.52 17.54
C ASP A 408 -48.03 33.18 18.92
N GLU A 409 -47.54 34.43 18.98
CA GLU A 409 -48.11 35.48 19.82
C GLU A 409 -47.35 36.80 19.58
N GLU A 410 -48.04 37.92 19.85
CA GLU A 410 -47.58 39.32 19.78
C GLU A 410 -47.85 40.06 18.46
N SER A 411 -49.12 40.40 18.23
CA SER A 411 -49.46 41.82 18.07
C SER A 411 -50.94 42.08 18.37
N ASP A 412 -51.25 42.29 19.65
CA ASP A 412 -52.41 43.09 20.07
C ASP A 412 -51.92 44.18 21.06
N ASP A 413 -52.40 45.40 20.81
CA ASP A 413 -52.50 46.58 21.68
C ASP A 413 -51.24 47.35 22.13
N GLU A 414 -50.96 48.52 21.50
CA GLU A 414 -51.44 49.88 21.92
C GLU A 414 -50.89 51.01 21.02
#